data_AF-A0AAU4R6N7-F1
#
_entry.id   AF-A0AAU4R6N7-F1
#
_cell.length_a   1.000
_cell.length_b   1.000
_cell.length_c   1.000
_cell.angle_alpha   90.00
_cell.angle_beta   90.00
_cell.angle_gamma   90.00
#
_symmetry.space_group_name_H-M   'P 1'
#
loop_
_entity.id
_entity.type
_entity.pdbx_description
1 polymer ?
#
loop_
_entity_poly.entity_id
_entity_poly.type
_entity_poly.pdbx_seq_one_letter_code
_entity_poly.pdbx_strand_id
1 'polypeptide(L)'
;MPGTTIHRTIKRPFSLVRDRGRSCVRRHLRRRRRATRRPNWRIVRYADDFVVLTDGERDDVEALREDIAEVLQPLGLRLSEAKTQVVHMADGFDFLGFRIQWRRKRGTDKWHVYTFIADRPIRQLKDKIRALTNRTSQQNPRDVLIRLNQIMRGWANYFKHAVCKATLSSLASFTWHRVISWWMALHRWKWKDVRRRLTDHTGRWQRPSADGIELFDLQAVAVTRYRYRGNTIPDPWTRPNHA
;
A
#
# COMPACT_ATOMS: atom_id res chain seq x y z
N MET A 1 -12.48 25.88 5.38
CA MET A 1 -12.70 24.55 6.01
C MET A 1 -11.33 24.01 6.35
N PRO A 2 -11.06 23.53 7.59
CA PRO A 2 -9.70 23.26 8.04
C PRO A 2 -9.17 22.04 7.27
N GLY A 3 -8.14 22.28 6.46
CA GLY A 3 -7.66 21.35 5.47
C GLY A 3 -6.58 20.45 6.06
N THR A 4 -6.86 19.16 6.21
CA THR A 4 -5.82 18.23 6.67
C THR A 4 -4.71 18.12 5.66
N THR A 5 -3.59 18.71 6.01
CA THR A 5 -2.42 18.82 5.14
C THR A 5 -1.26 18.04 5.73
N ILE A 6 -0.58 17.28 4.89
CA ILE A 6 0.25 16.15 5.32
C ILE A 6 1.70 16.35 4.90
N HIS A 7 2.67 16.03 5.77
CA HIS A 7 4.12 16.02 5.48
C HIS A 7 4.69 14.62 5.25
N ARG A 8 5.72 14.45 4.38
CA ARG A 8 6.29 13.16 3.97
C ARG A 8 7.85 13.07 4.03
N THR A 9 8.39 12.26 4.97
CA THR A 9 9.54 11.28 4.89
C THR A 9 11.04 11.65 4.63
N ILE A 10 11.98 10.95 5.33
CA ILE A 10 13.42 10.67 5.02
C ILE A 10 13.76 9.16 5.25
N LYS A 11 14.87 8.58 4.74
CA LYS A 11 15.37 7.18 5.00
C LYS A 11 16.77 7.07 5.66
N ARG A 12 16.85 6.35 6.81
CA ARG A 12 17.88 5.48 7.48
C ARG A 12 19.24 5.98 8.02
N PRO A 13 19.82 5.29 9.05
CA PRO A 13 19.22 4.47 10.12
C PRO A 13 19.37 5.15 11.50
N PHE A 14 18.33 5.19 12.34
CA PHE A 14 18.51 5.67 13.72
C PHE A 14 17.65 4.92 14.75
N SER A 15 18.33 4.67 15.87
CA SER A 15 17.89 4.09 17.14
C SER A 15 16.82 4.92 17.85
N LEU A 16 16.03 4.24 18.69
CA LEU A 16 14.90 4.80 19.42
C LEU A 16 15.28 6.03 20.28
N VAL A 17 14.56 7.13 20.07
CA VAL A 17 14.19 8.04 21.17
C VAL A 17 12.70 7.80 21.46
N ARG A 18 12.45 7.21 22.62
CA ARG A 18 11.12 6.92 23.18
C ARG A 18 10.68 8.17 23.96
N ASP A 19 9.61 8.82 23.54
CA ASP A 19 8.86 9.69 24.45
C ASP A 19 7.74 8.90 25.11
N ARG A 20 7.83 8.78 26.45
CA ARG A 20 6.90 8.05 27.31
C ARG A 20 5.78 9.00 27.72
N GLY A 21 4.54 8.78 27.26
CA GLY A 21 3.47 9.72 27.64
C GLY A 21 2.03 9.32 27.33
N ARG A 22 1.48 8.39 28.14
CA ARG A 22 0.13 8.43 28.73
C ARG A 22 -1.06 8.77 27.80
N SER A 23 -1.84 7.75 27.46
CA SER A 23 -3.06 7.79 26.62
C SER A 23 -4.18 8.71 27.11
N CYS A 24 -4.21 9.10 28.40
CA CYS A 24 -5.24 9.96 28.99
C CYS A 24 -4.99 11.47 28.77
N VAL A 25 -3.72 11.91 28.71
CA VAL A 25 -3.32 13.33 28.56
C VAL A 25 -3.70 13.87 27.15
N ARG A 26 -3.82 12.96 26.18
CA ARG A 26 -4.01 13.27 24.75
C ARG A 26 -5.41 13.79 24.40
N ARG A 27 -6.47 13.45 25.13
CA ARG A 27 -7.84 13.99 24.87
C ARG A 27 -8.02 15.38 25.44
N HIS A 28 -7.45 15.65 26.62
CA HIS A 28 -7.60 16.93 27.31
C HIS A 28 -6.79 18.03 26.61
N LEU A 29 -5.56 17.73 26.15
CA LEU A 29 -4.75 18.66 25.34
C LEU A 29 -5.40 18.98 23.98
N ARG A 30 -6.07 18.02 23.33
CA ARG A 30 -6.82 18.24 22.08
C ARG A 30 -8.01 19.19 22.26
N ARG A 31 -8.74 19.04 23.37
CA ARG A 31 -9.84 19.95 23.73
C ARG A 31 -9.32 21.35 24.07
N ARG A 32 -8.23 21.44 24.86
CA ARG A 32 -7.59 22.74 25.16
C ARG A 32 -7.05 23.44 23.91
N ARG A 33 -6.41 22.73 22.98
CA ARG A 33 -5.91 23.32 21.72
C ARG A 33 -7.02 23.84 20.81
N ARG A 34 -8.13 23.11 20.71
CA ARG A 34 -9.35 23.61 20.03
C ARG A 34 -9.93 24.86 20.71
N ALA A 35 -9.90 24.91 22.04
CA ALA A 35 -10.34 26.08 22.80
C ALA A 35 -9.39 27.29 22.61
N THR A 36 -8.10 27.06 22.38
CA THR A 36 -7.10 28.11 22.11
C THR A 36 -6.82 28.32 20.60
N ARG A 37 -7.71 27.85 19.70
CA ARG A 37 -7.57 27.93 18.22
C ARG A 37 -6.24 27.41 17.64
N ARG A 38 -5.52 26.53 18.35
CA ARG A 38 -4.29 25.92 17.84
C ARG A 38 -4.58 24.62 17.11
N PRO A 39 -3.93 24.36 15.96
CA PRO A 39 -4.13 23.15 15.20
C PRO A 39 -3.65 21.91 15.97
N ASN A 40 -4.33 20.81 15.73
CA ASN A 40 -4.08 19.53 16.37
C ASN A 40 -3.41 18.58 15.38
N TRP A 41 -2.32 17.97 15.82
CA TRP A 41 -1.52 17.12 14.96
C TRP A 41 -1.46 15.65 15.42
N ARG A 42 -1.20 14.76 14.47
CA ARG A 42 -0.98 13.34 14.70
C ARG A 42 0.13 12.82 13.79
N ILE A 43 1.15 12.25 14.39
CA ILE A 43 2.26 11.62 13.67
C ILE A 43 1.97 10.13 13.52
N VAL A 44 2.22 9.61 12.32
CA VAL A 44 2.30 8.18 11.99
C VAL A 44 3.67 7.93 11.40
N ARG A 45 4.47 7.05 12.01
CA ARG A 45 5.83 6.72 11.58
C ARG A 45 5.95 5.24 11.29
N TYR A 46 6.65 4.90 10.21
CA TYR A 46 7.06 3.56 9.85
C TYR A 46 8.54 3.58 9.45
N ALA A 47 9.40 3.03 10.31
CA ALA A 47 10.85 3.20 10.22
C ALA A 47 11.19 4.69 10.02
N ASP A 48 11.67 5.04 8.85
CA ASP A 48 12.15 6.37 8.50
C ASP A 48 11.04 7.23 7.85
N ASP A 49 10.05 6.56 7.25
CA ASP A 49 8.94 7.22 6.57
C ASP A 49 7.90 7.65 7.61
N PHE A 50 7.59 8.95 7.67
CA PHE A 50 6.54 9.47 8.55
C PHE A 50 5.59 10.40 7.81
N VAL A 51 4.40 10.51 8.42
CA VAL A 51 3.24 11.26 7.96
C VAL A 51 2.73 12.06 9.16
N VAL A 52 2.64 13.38 9.01
CA VAL A 52 2.06 14.26 10.02
C VAL A 52 0.70 14.72 9.51
N LEU A 53 -0.37 14.39 10.22
CA LEU A 53 -1.72 14.85 9.93
C LEU A 53 -2.03 16.03 10.83
N THR A 54 -2.50 17.15 10.28
CA THR A 54 -2.99 18.29 11.05
C THR A 54 -4.42 18.66 10.65
N ASP A 55 -5.12 19.45 11.45
CA ASP A 55 -6.39 20.11 11.08
C ASP A 55 -6.23 21.63 10.90
N GLY A 56 -4.99 22.12 10.78
CA GLY A 56 -4.66 23.54 10.53
C GLY A 56 -4.70 23.95 9.07
N GLU A 57 -4.36 25.22 8.82
CA GLU A 57 -4.23 25.80 7.47
C GLU A 57 -2.83 25.55 6.89
N ARG A 58 -2.59 26.03 5.67
CA ARG A 58 -1.31 25.80 4.97
C ARG A 58 -0.13 26.39 5.75
N ASP A 59 -0.30 27.58 6.29
CA ASP A 59 0.74 28.30 7.02
C ASP A 59 1.12 27.58 8.33
N ASP A 60 0.13 27.00 9.03
CA ASP A 60 0.36 26.14 10.20
C ASP A 60 1.21 24.91 9.86
N VAL A 61 1.03 24.39 8.63
CA VAL A 61 1.73 23.21 8.15
C VAL A 61 3.16 23.57 7.78
N GLU A 62 3.37 24.74 7.19
CA GLU A 62 4.71 25.24 6.86
C GLU A 62 5.51 25.52 8.13
N ALA A 63 4.94 26.19 9.14
CA ALA A 63 5.58 26.37 10.45
C ALA A 63 5.94 25.02 11.10
N LEU A 64 5.02 24.05 11.05
CA LEU A 64 5.28 22.71 11.58
C LEU A 64 6.41 21.97 10.81
N ARG A 65 6.62 22.29 9.53
CA ARG A 65 7.72 21.74 8.74
C ARG A 65 9.07 22.23 9.27
N GLU A 66 9.15 23.53 9.58
CA GLU A 66 10.35 24.17 10.11
C GLU A 66 10.68 23.62 11.49
N ASP A 67 9.70 23.56 12.39
CA ASP A 67 9.85 22.93 13.71
C ASP A 67 10.42 21.49 13.61
N ILE A 68 9.90 20.69 12.67
CA ILE A 68 10.39 19.33 12.45
C ILE A 68 11.81 19.32 11.91
N ALA A 69 12.17 20.26 11.03
CA ALA A 69 13.52 20.37 10.48
C ALA A 69 14.54 20.70 11.58
N GLU A 70 14.20 21.62 12.48
CA GLU A 70 15.02 22.00 13.63
C GLU A 70 15.23 20.83 14.59
N VAL A 71 14.17 20.07 14.90
CA VAL A 71 14.29 18.88 15.76
C VAL A 71 15.13 17.77 15.12
N LEU A 72 15.12 17.67 13.79
CA LEU A 72 15.88 16.64 13.05
C LEU A 72 17.35 17.02 12.83
N GLN A 73 17.69 18.32 12.83
CA GLN A 73 19.06 18.80 12.60
C GLN A 73 20.08 18.19 13.57
N PRO A 74 19.87 18.18 14.91
CA PRO A 74 20.81 17.58 15.87
C PRO A 74 21.02 16.07 15.66
N LEU A 75 20.06 15.39 15.03
CA LEU A 75 20.15 13.96 14.71
C LEU A 75 20.89 13.70 13.39
N GLY A 76 21.42 14.74 12.74
CA GLY A 76 22.06 14.66 11.43
C GLY A 76 21.08 14.38 10.29
N LEU A 77 19.78 14.55 10.52
CA LEU A 77 18.73 14.24 9.54
C LEU A 77 18.24 15.53 8.86
N ARG A 78 18.18 15.52 7.53
CA ARG A 78 17.67 16.64 6.73
C ARG A 78 16.45 16.23 5.91
N LEU A 79 15.38 17.01 6.00
CA LEU A 79 14.18 16.82 5.18
C LEU A 79 14.54 17.00 3.71
N SER A 80 14.16 16.02 2.89
CA SER A 80 14.35 16.12 1.45
C SER A 80 13.19 16.93 0.88
N GLU A 81 13.47 18.12 0.37
CA GLU A 81 12.45 19.00 -0.21
C GLU A 81 11.69 18.32 -1.36
N ALA A 82 12.42 17.57 -2.20
CA ALA A 82 11.84 16.81 -3.31
C ALA A 82 10.87 15.69 -2.87
N LYS A 83 10.96 15.20 -1.63
CA LYS A 83 10.09 14.13 -1.10
C LYS A 83 8.99 14.66 -0.17
N THR A 84 9.21 15.85 0.39
CA THR A 84 8.28 16.48 1.31
C THR A 84 7.21 17.19 0.50
N GLN A 85 6.00 16.67 0.55
CA GLN A 85 4.86 17.23 -0.16
C GLN A 85 3.77 17.52 0.85
N VAL A 86 3.27 18.76 0.80
CA VAL A 86 2.15 19.30 1.56
C VAL A 86 0.89 19.05 0.73
N VAL A 87 0.11 18.05 1.12
CA VAL A 87 -1.06 17.60 0.34
C VAL A 87 -2.32 17.53 1.19
N HIS A 88 -3.44 17.96 0.61
CA HIS A 88 -4.73 17.88 1.27
C HIS A 88 -5.28 16.44 1.24
N MET A 89 -5.94 16.04 2.32
CA MET A 89 -6.43 14.67 2.47
C MET A 89 -7.50 14.27 1.43
N ALA A 90 -8.20 15.25 0.85
CA ALA A 90 -9.15 15.02 -0.24
C ALA A 90 -8.46 14.64 -1.57
N ASP A 91 -7.26 15.16 -1.84
CA ASP A 91 -6.46 14.80 -3.03
C ASP A 91 -5.78 13.43 -2.83
N GLY A 92 -5.49 13.13 -1.57
CA GLY A 92 -4.92 11.88 -1.11
C GLY A 92 -3.41 11.82 -1.29
N PHE A 93 -2.77 10.92 -0.56
CA PHE A 93 -1.32 10.81 -0.48
C PHE A 93 -0.87 9.36 -0.46
N ASP A 94 0.35 9.13 -0.92
CA ASP A 94 0.94 7.80 -0.97
C ASP A 94 1.84 7.53 0.25
N PHE A 95 1.53 6.46 1.00
CA PHE A 95 2.30 6.00 2.15
C PHE A 95 2.43 4.47 2.15
N LEU A 96 3.65 3.95 2.24
CA LEU A 96 3.95 2.50 2.23
C LEU A 96 3.34 1.71 1.05
N GLY A 97 3.17 2.36 -0.09
CA GLY A 97 2.55 1.77 -1.29
C GLY A 97 1.01 1.81 -1.30
N PHE A 98 0.39 2.43 -0.29
CA PHE A 98 -1.03 2.69 -0.25
C PHE A 98 -1.32 4.15 -0.58
N ARG A 99 -2.37 4.40 -1.36
CA ARG A 99 -2.91 5.74 -1.55
C ARG A 99 -4.07 5.96 -0.58
N ILE A 100 -3.88 6.84 0.39
CA ILE A 100 -4.87 7.16 1.40
C ILE A 100 -5.60 8.43 0.97
N GLN A 101 -6.92 8.37 0.88
CA GLN A 101 -7.72 9.50 0.42
C GLN A 101 -9.04 9.61 1.19
N TRP A 102 -9.39 10.83 1.56
CA TRP A 102 -10.69 11.13 2.15
C TRP A 102 -11.70 11.36 1.02
N ARG A 103 -12.73 10.51 0.95
CA ARG A 103 -13.78 10.62 -0.07
C ARG A 103 -15.16 10.52 0.55
N ARG A 104 -16.11 11.24 -0.05
CA ARG A 104 -17.53 11.07 0.25
C ARG A 104 -18.01 9.72 -0.28
N LYS A 105 -18.66 8.93 0.58
CA LYS A 105 -19.27 7.67 0.15
C LYS A 105 -20.43 7.99 -0.80
N ARG A 106 -20.37 7.46 -2.03
CA ARG A 106 -21.39 7.65 -3.05
C ARG A 106 -22.79 7.32 -2.49
N GLY A 107 -23.75 8.22 -2.70
CA GLY A 107 -25.12 8.09 -2.22
C GLY A 107 -25.33 8.43 -0.74
N THR A 108 -24.32 8.96 -0.05
CA THR A 108 -24.45 9.43 1.33
C THR A 108 -23.67 10.73 1.52
N ASP A 109 -23.99 11.49 2.57
CA ASP A 109 -23.18 12.66 2.95
C ASP A 109 -22.03 12.32 3.92
N LYS A 110 -21.76 11.02 4.10
CA LYS A 110 -20.71 10.54 5.01
C LYS A 110 -19.37 10.48 4.31
N TRP A 111 -18.38 11.12 4.93
CA TRP A 111 -17.00 11.10 4.48
C TRP A 111 -16.22 9.96 5.14
N HIS A 112 -15.51 9.17 4.33
CA HIS A 112 -14.73 8.04 4.80
C HIS A 112 -13.30 8.10 4.25
N VAL A 113 -12.36 7.58 5.03
CA VAL A 113 -10.98 7.38 4.58
C VAL A 113 -10.91 6.07 3.82
N TYR A 114 -10.53 6.16 2.55
CA TYR A 114 -10.31 5.02 1.69
C TYR A 114 -8.82 4.78 1.51
N THR A 115 -8.42 3.51 1.58
CA THR A 115 -7.06 3.06 1.33
C THR A 115 -7.05 2.29 0.02
N PHE A 116 -6.45 2.87 -1.00
CA PHE A 116 -6.23 2.24 -2.31
C PHE A 116 -4.78 1.77 -2.43
N ILE A 117 -4.48 1.02 -3.47
CA ILE A 117 -3.10 0.68 -3.84
C ILE A 117 -2.55 1.83 -4.68
N ALA A 118 -1.35 2.30 -4.37
CA ALA A 118 -0.68 3.32 -5.17
C ALA A 118 -0.26 2.76 -6.55
N ASP A 119 -0.13 3.62 -7.55
CA ASP A 119 0.18 3.19 -8.92
C ASP A 119 1.58 2.58 -9.06
N ARG A 120 2.52 3.01 -8.22
CA ARG A 120 3.91 2.53 -8.27
C ARG A 120 4.02 1.03 -7.98
N PRO A 121 3.48 0.48 -6.87
CA PRO A 121 3.43 -0.97 -6.64
C PRO A 121 2.75 -1.79 -7.74
N ILE A 122 1.70 -1.24 -8.37
CA ILE A 122 1.01 -1.90 -9.49
C ILE A 122 1.94 -1.99 -10.69
N ARG A 123 2.59 -0.88 -11.06
CA ARG A 123 3.58 -0.83 -12.14
C ARG A 123 4.73 -1.81 -11.90
N GLN A 124 5.32 -1.79 -10.71
CA GLN A 124 6.40 -2.70 -10.33
C GLN A 124 6.02 -4.18 -10.44
N LEU A 125 4.78 -4.54 -10.06
CA LEU A 125 4.29 -5.91 -10.24
C LEU A 125 4.16 -6.25 -11.73
N LYS A 126 3.55 -5.37 -12.53
CA LYS A 126 3.43 -5.56 -13.99
C LYS A 126 4.80 -5.73 -14.65
N ASP A 127 5.80 -4.97 -14.23
CA ASP A 127 7.16 -5.06 -14.76
C ASP A 127 7.82 -6.39 -14.44
N LYS A 128 7.66 -6.89 -13.20
CA LYS A 128 8.12 -8.24 -12.81
C LYS A 128 7.45 -9.33 -13.64
N ILE A 129 6.14 -9.24 -13.85
CA ILE A 129 5.40 -10.19 -14.71
C ILE A 129 5.93 -10.12 -16.14
N ARG A 130 6.11 -8.91 -16.69
CA ARG A 130 6.63 -8.73 -18.06
C ARG A 130 8.01 -9.35 -18.24
N ALA A 131 8.90 -9.17 -17.27
CA ALA A 131 10.25 -9.70 -17.30
C ALA A 131 10.25 -11.24 -17.32
N LEU A 132 9.35 -11.88 -16.57
CA LEU A 132 9.22 -13.34 -16.52
C LEU A 132 8.53 -13.93 -17.76
N THR A 133 7.62 -13.18 -18.40
CA THR A 133 6.85 -13.66 -19.56
C THR A 133 7.33 -13.01 -20.87
N ASN A 134 8.64 -12.85 -21.07
CA ASN A 134 9.16 -12.31 -22.32
C ASN A 134 8.90 -13.30 -23.48
N ARG A 135 8.47 -12.81 -24.65
CA ARG A 135 8.13 -13.67 -25.81
C ARG A 135 9.32 -14.45 -26.34
N THR A 136 10.54 -13.98 -26.10
CA THR A 136 11.79 -14.67 -26.49
C THR A 136 12.29 -15.64 -25.42
N SER A 137 11.68 -15.66 -24.23
CA SER A 137 12.10 -16.54 -23.14
C SER A 137 11.76 -17.99 -23.45
N GLN A 138 12.78 -18.85 -23.41
CA GLN A 138 12.67 -20.31 -23.53
C GLN A 138 12.64 -21.00 -22.15
N GLN A 139 12.33 -20.26 -21.08
CA GLN A 139 12.26 -20.82 -19.74
C GLN A 139 11.14 -21.87 -19.63
N ASN A 140 11.33 -22.83 -18.72
CA ASN A 140 10.32 -23.85 -18.45
C ASN A 140 9.01 -23.19 -17.95
N PRO A 141 7.85 -23.45 -18.59
CA PRO A 141 6.52 -23.02 -18.14
C PRO A 141 6.27 -23.21 -16.65
N ARG A 142 6.65 -24.37 -16.11
CA ARG A 142 6.47 -24.72 -14.69
C ARG A 142 7.18 -23.72 -13.77
N ASP A 143 8.45 -23.44 -14.03
CA ASP A 143 9.28 -22.58 -13.16
C ASP A 143 8.81 -21.14 -13.20
N VAL A 144 8.39 -20.67 -14.39
CA VAL A 144 7.79 -19.33 -14.54
C VAL A 144 6.48 -19.23 -13.77
N LEU A 145 5.60 -20.24 -13.85
CA LEU A 145 4.36 -20.27 -13.07
C LEU A 145 4.63 -20.27 -11.56
N ILE A 146 5.59 -21.06 -11.07
CA ILE A 146 5.98 -21.06 -9.65
C ILE A 146 6.40 -19.64 -9.21
N ARG A 147 7.27 -18.98 -9.99
CA ARG A 147 7.78 -17.66 -9.64
C ARG A 147 6.71 -16.57 -9.72
N LEU A 148 5.85 -16.61 -10.74
CA LEU A 148 4.69 -15.73 -10.85
C LEU A 148 3.76 -15.89 -9.63
N ASN A 149 3.44 -17.14 -9.28
CA ASN A 149 2.57 -17.46 -8.15
C ASN A 149 3.13 -16.93 -6.83
N GLN A 150 4.43 -17.11 -6.56
CA GLN A 150 5.08 -16.59 -5.36
C GLN A 150 4.98 -15.07 -5.27
N ILE A 151 5.31 -14.37 -6.36
CA ILE A 151 5.28 -12.90 -6.42
C ILE A 151 3.83 -12.39 -6.23
N MET A 152 2.87 -12.97 -6.96
CA MET A 152 1.46 -12.56 -6.92
C MET A 152 0.83 -12.85 -5.56
N ARG A 153 1.12 -13.99 -4.94
CA ARG A 153 0.64 -14.34 -3.59
C ARG A 153 1.16 -13.37 -2.54
N GLY A 154 2.47 -13.09 -2.55
CA GLY A 154 3.07 -12.13 -1.61
C GLY A 154 2.49 -10.74 -1.77
N TRP A 155 2.38 -10.28 -3.03
CA TRP A 155 1.80 -8.97 -3.34
C TRP A 155 0.33 -8.87 -2.91
N ALA A 156 -0.49 -9.87 -3.23
CA ALA A 156 -1.89 -9.89 -2.84
C ALA A 156 -2.08 -9.94 -1.32
N ASN A 157 -1.26 -10.72 -0.60
CA ASN A 157 -1.30 -10.78 0.85
C ASN A 157 -0.96 -9.44 1.53
N TYR A 158 -0.04 -8.67 0.96
CA TYR A 158 0.28 -7.34 1.46
C TYR A 158 -0.84 -6.33 1.19
N PHE A 159 -1.40 -6.33 -0.03
CA PHE A 159 -2.39 -5.34 -0.45
C PHE A 159 -3.86 -5.72 -0.24
N LYS A 160 -4.17 -6.93 0.27
CA LYS A 160 -5.56 -7.38 0.55
C LYS A 160 -6.32 -6.50 1.54
N HIS A 161 -5.62 -5.61 2.24
CA HIS A 161 -6.20 -4.65 3.18
C HIS A 161 -6.69 -3.35 2.54
N ALA A 162 -6.31 -3.10 1.28
CA ALA A 162 -6.77 -1.97 0.51
C ALA A 162 -8.07 -2.30 -0.25
N VAL A 163 -8.72 -1.25 -0.77
CA VAL A 163 -9.79 -1.40 -1.76
C VAL A 163 -9.16 -1.82 -3.08
N CYS A 164 -9.02 -3.14 -3.27
CA CYS A 164 -8.19 -3.69 -4.35
C CYS A 164 -8.89 -4.71 -5.26
N LYS A 165 -10.18 -5.03 -5.06
CA LYS A 165 -10.85 -6.10 -5.82
C LYS A 165 -10.80 -5.87 -7.34
N ALA A 166 -11.13 -4.66 -7.79
CA ALA A 166 -11.04 -4.30 -9.20
C ALA A 166 -9.59 -4.36 -9.72
N THR A 167 -8.63 -3.87 -8.93
CA THR A 167 -7.20 -3.92 -9.26
C THR A 167 -6.69 -5.36 -9.39
N LEU A 168 -7.06 -6.25 -8.46
CA LEU A 168 -6.73 -7.68 -8.50
C LEU A 168 -7.30 -8.34 -9.74
N SER A 169 -8.55 -8.02 -10.11
CA SER A 169 -9.17 -8.51 -11.34
C SER A 169 -8.43 -8.06 -12.59
N SER A 170 -8.09 -6.76 -12.67
CA SER A 170 -7.30 -6.21 -13.78
C SER A 170 -5.91 -6.87 -13.89
N LEU A 171 -5.25 -7.10 -12.75
CA LEU A 171 -3.95 -7.76 -12.69
C LEU A 171 -4.03 -9.24 -13.06
N ALA A 172 -5.10 -9.94 -12.68
CA ALA A 172 -5.34 -11.33 -13.09
C ALA A 172 -5.48 -11.43 -14.61
N SER A 173 -6.34 -10.60 -15.22
CA SER A 173 -6.50 -10.56 -16.68
C SER A 173 -5.19 -10.20 -17.39
N PHE A 174 -4.47 -9.19 -16.89
CA PHE A 174 -3.16 -8.82 -17.43
C PHE A 174 -2.17 -10.00 -17.39
N THR A 175 -2.09 -10.71 -16.26
CA THR A 175 -1.18 -11.85 -16.09
C THR A 175 -1.56 -12.99 -17.03
N TRP A 176 -2.85 -13.32 -17.11
CA TRP A 176 -3.34 -14.36 -18.01
C TRP A 176 -2.96 -14.06 -19.47
N HIS A 177 -3.25 -12.84 -19.96
CA HIS A 177 -2.93 -12.44 -21.33
C HIS A 177 -1.43 -12.55 -21.62
N ARG A 178 -0.58 -12.21 -20.63
CA ARG A 178 0.88 -12.31 -20.75
C ARG A 178 1.36 -13.75 -20.81
N VAL A 179 0.86 -14.63 -19.94
CA VAL A 179 1.20 -16.06 -19.94
C VAL A 179 0.77 -16.71 -21.26
N ILE A 180 -0.45 -16.46 -21.72
CA ILE A 180 -0.94 -17.00 -23.00
C ILE A 180 -0.12 -16.49 -24.18
N SER A 181 0.16 -15.19 -24.24
CA SER A 181 0.98 -14.62 -25.31
C SER A 181 2.38 -15.20 -25.35
N TRP A 182 2.96 -15.50 -24.18
CA TRP A 182 4.25 -16.15 -24.06
C TRP A 182 4.18 -17.62 -24.49
N TRP A 183 3.19 -18.40 -24.03
CA TRP A 183 3.02 -19.80 -24.42
C TRP A 183 2.71 -19.99 -25.90
N MET A 184 1.95 -19.07 -26.51
CA MET A 184 1.75 -19.06 -27.95
C MET A 184 3.06 -18.89 -28.71
N ALA A 185 3.97 -18.05 -28.21
CA ALA A 185 5.30 -17.89 -28.81
C ALA A 185 6.18 -19.12 -28.57
N LEU A 186 6.22 -19.62 -27.33
CA LEU A 186 7.05 -20.75 -26.91
C LEU A 186 6.70 -22.05 -27.64
N HIS A 187 5.41 -22.37 -27.74
CA HIS A 187 4.92 -23.60 -28.34
C HIS A 187 4.43 -23.43 -29.78
N ARG A 188 4.59 -22.23 -30.37
CA ARG A 188 4.10 -21.87 -31.71
C ARG A 188 2.60 -22.13 -31.90
N TRP A 189 1.82 -21.96 -30.84
CA TRP A 189 0.37 -22.18 -30.86
C TRP A 189 -0.37 -21.05 -31.57
N LYS A 190 -1.46 -21.40 -32.25
CA LYS A 190 -2.47 -20.44 -32.71
C LYS A 190 -3.55 -20.27 -31.62
N TRP A 191 -4.34 -19.21 -31.70
CA TRP A 191 -5.46 -19.00 -30.78
C TRP A 191 -6.46 -20.16 -30.72
N LYS A 192 -6.64 -20.89 -31.84
CA LYS A 192 -7.45 -22.12 -31.88
C LYS A 192 -6.90 -23.21 -30.96
N ASP A 193 -5.58 -23.35 -30.88
CA ASP A 193 -4.92 -24.32 -30.01
C ASP A 193 -5.04 -23.94 -28.54
N VAL A 194 -4.89 -22.65 -28.23
CA VAL A 194 -5.09 -22.11 -26.88
C VAL A 194 -6.52 -22.41 -26.42
N ARG A 195 -7.52 -22.09 -27.24
CA ARG A 195 -8.93 -22.37 -26.93
C ARG A 195 -9.13 -23.87 -26.70
N ARG A 196 -8.71 -24.72 -27.63
CA ARG A 196 -8.82 -26.18 -27.50
C ARG A 196 -8.18 -26.75 -26.24
N ARG A 197 -7.06 -26.18 -25.77
CA ARG A 197 -6.31 -26.68 -24.61
C ARG A 197 -6.80 -26.13 -23.27
N LEU A 198 -7.31 -24.90 -23.26
CA LEU A 198 -7.65 -24.17 -22.03
C LEU A 198 -9.15 -23.91 -21.89
N THR A 199 -10.00 -24.46 -22.74
CA THR A 199 -11.45 -24.51 -22.51
C THR A 199 -11.89 -25.94 -22.29
N ASP A 200 -12.75 -26.16 -21.31
CA ASP A 200 -13.40 -27.47 -21.13
C ASP A 200 -14.52 -27.71 -22.17
N HIS A 201 -15.14 -28.88 -22.10
CA HIS A 201 -16.28 -29.27 -22.95
C HIS A 201 -17.51 -28.36 -22.78
N THR A 202 -17.60 -27.64 -21.65
CA THR A 202 -18.65 -26.64 -21.39
C THR A 202 -18.31 -25.25 -21.96
N GLY A 203 -17.10 -25.07 -22.50
CA GLY A 203 -16.59 -23.81 -23.02
C GLY A 203 -16.03 -22.86 -21.95
N ARG A 204 -15.89 -23.31 -20.69
CA ARG A 204 -15.33 -22.50 -19.61
C ARG A 204 -13.81 -22.49 -19.68
N TRP A 205 -13.23 -21.31 -19.54
CA TRP A 205 -11.78 -21.12 -19.49
C TRP A 205 -11.19 -21.70 -18.20
N GLN A 206 -10.24 -22.60 -18.38
CA GLN A 206 -9.42 -23.20 -17.35
C GLN A 206 -8.16 -22.34 -17.12
N ARG A 207 -7.61 -22.44 -15.91
CA ARG A 207 -6.39 -21.71 -15.56
C ARG A 207 -5.19 -22.33 -16.29
N PRO A 208 -4.27 -21.52 -16.85
CA PRO A 208 -3.04 -22.05 -17.43
C PRO A 208 -2.29 -22.89 -16.40
N SER A 209 -1.97 -24.13 -16.77
CA SER A 209 -1.26 -25.07 -15.92
C SER A 209 -0.13 -25.78 -16.67
N ALA A 210 0.99 -26.00 -15.99
CA ALA A 210 2.14 -26.74 -16.51
C ALA A 210 2.68 -27.65 -15.40
N ASP A 211 2.82 -28.95 -15.71
CA ASP A 211 3.35 -29.97 -14.80
C ASP A 211 2.73 -29.94 -13.39
N GLY A 212 1.40 -29.86 -13.33
CA GLY A 212 0.64 -29.82 -12.08
C GLY A 212 0.63 -28.47 -11.34
N ILE A 213 1.34 -27.45 -11.85
CA ILE A 213 1.30 -26.10 -11.30
C ILE A 213 0.33 -25.25 -12.09
N GLU A 214 -0.71 -24.75 -11.42
CA GLU A 214 -1.68 -23.82 -12.00
C GLU A 214 -1.30 -22.36 -11.71
N LEU A 215 -1.63 -21.45 -12.64
CA LEU A 215 -1.52 -20.02 -12.40
C LEU A 215 -2.42 -19.59 -11.24
N PHE A 216 -1.85 -18.84 -10.30
CA PHE A 216 -2.53 -18.35 -9.12
C PHE A 216 -3.65 -17.37 -9.46
N ASP A 217 -4.82 -17.60 -8.89
CA ASP A 217 -5.97 -16.73 -9.07
C ASP A 217 -5.93 -15.54 -8.10
N LEU A 218 -5.51 -14.38 -8.61
CA LEU A 218 -5.55 -13.10 -7.88
C LEU A 218 -6.98 -12.66 -7.56
N GLN A 219 -7.97 -13.03 -8.38
CA GLN A 219 -9.37 -12.64 -8.16
C GLN A 219 -9.96 -13.37 -6.96
N ALA A 220 -9.57 -14.61 -6.70
CA ALA A 220 -10.04 -15.38 -5.56
C ALA A 220 -9.60 -14.81 -4.20
N VAL A 221 -8.59 -13.93 -4.15
CA VAL A 221 -8.11 -13.36 -2.89
C VAL A 221 -9.21 -12.53 -2.21
N ALA A 222 -9.54 -12.93 -0.98
CA ALA A 222 -10.48 -12.22 -0.14
C ALA A 222 -9.88 -10.89 0.34
N VAL A 223 -10.61 -9.80 0.09
CA VAL A 223 -10.22 -8.47 0.57
C VAL A 223 -10.64 -8.33 2.02
N THR A 224 -9.67 -8.18 2.93
CA THR A 224 -9.91 -8.06 4.37
C THR A 224 -9.69 -6.62 4.80
N ARG A 225 -10.77 -5.88 5.09
CA ARG A 225 -10.62 -4.50 5.59
C ARG A 225 -10.04 -4.52 7.01
N TYR A 226 -9.14 -3.59 7.29
CA TYR A 226 -8.57 -3.44 8.63
C TYR A 226 -9.70 -3.10 9.62
N ARG A 227 -9.90 -3.96 10.63
CA ARG A 227 -10.75 -3.65 11.77
C ARG A 227 -9.89 -2.88 12.77
N TYR A 228 -10.37 -1.74 13.25
CA TYR A 228 -9.69 -0.97 14.30
C TYR A 228 -9.43 -1.89 15.51
N ARG A 229 -8.16 -2.13 15.86
CA ARG A 229 -7.75 -3.00 16.97
C ARG A 229 -7.54 -2.23 18.29
N GLY A 230 -8.04 -1.00 18.41
CA GLY A 230 -7.68 -0.14 19.55
C GLY A 230 -6.25 0.39 19.43
N ASN A 231 -5.85 1.24 20.38
CA ASN A 231 -4.47 1.72 20.50
C ASN A 231 -3.60 0.79 21.38
N THR A 232 -4.19 -0.27 21.94
CA THR A 232 -3.51 -1.22 22.84
C THR A 232 -2.92 -2.34 22.00
N ILE A 233 -1.74 -2.09 21.43
CA ILE A 233 -0.90 -3.16 20.89
C ILE A 233 0.05 -3.53 22.03
N PRO A 234 0.01 -4.77 22.55
CA PRO A 234 0.96 -5.21 23.57
C PRO A 234 2.36 -4.99 23.04
N ASP A 235 3.18 -4.22 23.75
CA ASP A 235 4.58 -4.10 23.37
C ASP A 235 5.30 -5.35 23.86
N PRO A 236 6.01 -6.09 23.00
CA PRO A 236 6.73 -7.30 23.42
C PRO A 236 7.97 -6.98 24.29
N TRP A 237 8.16 -5.71 24.67
CA TRP A 237 9.36 -5.19 25.33
C TRP A 237 9.06 -4.52 26.68
N THR A 238 7.85 -4.67 27.22
CA THR A 238 7.61 -4.38 28.63
C THR A 238 8.35 -5.44 29.45
N ARG A 239 9.52 -5.08 29.99
CA ARG A 239 10.15 -5.88 31.04
C ARG A 239 9.18 -5.90 32.23
N PRO A 240 8.90 -7.06 32.85
CA PRO A 240 8.24 -7.06 34.14
C PRO A 240 9.12 -6.25 35.09
N ASN A 241 8.55 -5.26 35.75
CA ASN A 241 9.22 -4.63 36.88
C ASN A 241 9.47 -5.75 37.89
N HIS A 242 10.73 -6.15 38.06
CA HIS A 242 11.11 -6.96 39.22
C HIS A 242 10.93 -6.06 40.44
N ALA A 243 9.99 -6.46 41.29
CA ALA A 243 9.78 -5.91 42.62
C ALA A 243 10.97 -6.25 43.54
#